data_AF-A0A2E0AK02-F1
#
_entry.id   AF-A0A2E0AK02-F1
#
_cell.length_a   1.000
_cell.length_b   1.000
_cell.length_c   1.000
_cell.angle_alpha   90.00
_cell.angle_beta   90.00
_cell.angle_gamma   90.00
#
_symmetry.space_group_name_H-M   'P 1'
#
loop_
_entity.id
_entity.type
_entity.pdbx_description
1 polymer ?
#
loop_
_entity_poly.entity_id
_entity_poly.type
_entity_poly.pdbx_seq_one_letter_code
_entity_poly.pdbx_strand_id
1 'polypeptide(L)'
;MADSPYLVALALIEQDGRRALPLSGRSQKSIAAEGEAPQELGHVLALELLLRVWQRSDEGVLKRAAGVESLLLVELSMERLPEDLPNLKAAWLNTGDTAALMKALKAITLRAWSVSVAKFQPVSLTPVW
;
A
#
# COMPACT_ATOMS: atom_id res chain seq x y z
N MET A 1 -11.48 -14.65 -19.53
CA MET A 1 -10.19 -14.79 -18.82
C MET A 1 -10.42 -14.22 -17.44
N ALA A 2 -10.02 -14.93 -16.38
CA ALA A 2 -10.05 -14.30 -15.06
C ALA A 2 -9.03 -13.14 -15.10
N ASP A 3 -9.49 -11.92 -14.82
CA ASP A 3 -8.59 -10.77 -14.79
C ASP A 3 -7.52 -11.01 -13.72
N SER A 4 -6.25 -10.81 -14.10
CA SER A 4 -5.15 -10.96 -13.16
C SER A 4 -5.35 -10.00 -11.98
N PRO A 5 -5.08 -10.45 -10.73
CA PRO A 5 -5.19 -9.57 -9.57
C PRO A 5 -4.26 -8.37 -9.73
N TYR A 6 -4.65 -7.24 -9.14
CA TYR A 6 -3.83 -6.05 -9.06
C TYR A 6 -2.99 -6.07 -7.80
N LEU A 7 -1.77 -5.59 -7.92
CA LEU A 7 -0.93 -5.27 -6.78
C LEU A 7 -0.89 -3.76 -6.60
N VAL A 8 -1.16 -3.30 -5.38
CA VAL A 8 -1.21 -1.88 -5.04
C VAL A 8 -0.30 -1.61 -3.85
N ALA A 9 0.67 -0.72 -4.03
CA ALA A 9 1.42 -0.12 -2.93
C ALA A 9 0.68 1.12 -2.42
N LEU A 10 0.58 1.25 -1.10
CA LEU A 10 -0.09 2.36 -0.43
C LEU A 10 0.73 2.90 0.74
N ALA A 11 0.79 4.22 0.84
CA ALA A 11 1.52 4.91 1.90
C ALA A 11 0.56 5.75 2.74
N LEU A 12 0.49 5.50 4.06
CA LEU A 12 -0.29 6.32 5.00
C LEU A 12 0.65 7.37 5.58
N ILE A 13 0.52 8.61 5.12
CA ILE A 13 1.40 9.70 5.52
C ILE A 13 0.60 10.88 6.08
N GLU A 14 1.29 11.72 6.83
CA GLU A 14 0.88 13.07 7.17
C GLU A 14 1.86 14.04 6.51
N GLN A 15 1.33 15.12 5.97
CA GLN A 15 2.06 16.19 5.31
C GLN A 15 1.46 17.52 5.76
N ASP A 16 2.26 18.34 6.47
CA ASP A 16 1.83 19.62 7.06
C ASP A 16 0.50 19.50 7.86
N GLY A 17 0.42 18.48 8.73
CA GLY A 17 -0.74 18.24 9.58
C GLY A 17 -1.96 17.66 8.84
N ARG A 18 -1.85 17.35 7.54
CA ARG A 18 -2.92 16.75 6.74
C ARG A 18 -2.56 15.32 6.36
N ARG A 19 -3.53 14.41 6.52
CA ARG A 19 -3.37 13.03 6.05
C ARG A 19 -3.36 12.98 4.52
N ALA A 20 -2.52 12.12 3.97
CA ALA A 20 -2.52 11.76 2.57
C ALA A 20 -2.29 10.25 2.41
N LEU A 21 -2.89 9.69 1.37
CA LEU A 21 -2.74 8.27 1.02
C LEU A 21 -2.31 8.13 -0.45
N PRO A 22 -1.02 8.35 -0.77
CA PRO A 22 -0.46 8.06 -2.08
C PRO A 22 -0.55 6.57 -2.41
N LEU A 23 -0.79 6.26 -3.68
CA LEU A 23 -1.02 4.92 -4.20
C LEU A 23 -0.22 4.72 -5.50
N SER A 24 0.32 3.52 -5.72
CA SER A 24 0.77 3.04 -7.03
C SER A 24 0.28 1.61 -7.23
N GLY A 25 -0.18 1.24 -8.42
CA GLY A 25 -0.66 -0.12 -8.66
C GLY A 25 -0.69 -0.51 -10.12
N ARG A 26 -0.55 -1.82 -10.38
CA ARG A 26 -0.61 -2.41 -11.72
C ARG A 26 -1.04 -3.87 -11.67
N SER A 27 -1.59 -4.37 -12.78
CA SER A 27 -1.98 -5.78 -12.92
C SER A 27 -0.78 -6.71 -12.82
N GLN A 28 -0.97 -7.89 -12.24
CA GLN A 28 0.08 -8.90 -12.13
C GLN A 28 0.17 -9.75 -13.40
N LYS A 29 1.33 -9.74 -14.06
CA LYS A 29 1.59 -10.65 -15.20
C LYS A 29 1.99 -12.05 -14.73
N SER A 30 2.68 -12.11 -13.59
CA SER A 30 3.06 -13.35 -12.89
C SER A 30 2.60 -13.20 -11.45
N ILE A 31 1.88 -14.19 -10.94
CA ILE A 31 1.34 -14.20 -9.58
C ILE A 31 2.28 -15.05 -8.72
N ALA A 32 2.75 -14.51 -7.60
CA ALA A 32 3.56 -15.26 -6.66
C ALA A 32 2.78 -16.45 -6.10
N ALA A 33 3.47 -17.58 -5.89
CA ALA A 33 2.88 -18.78 -5.31
C ALA A 33 2.27 -18.49 -3.92
N GLU A 34 1.40 -19.40 -3.46
CA GLU A 34 0.83 -19.30 -2.12
C GLU A 34 1.95 -19.30 -1.07
N GLY A 35 1.85 -18.40 -0.08
CA GLY A 35 2.90 -18.20 0.93
C GLY A 35 4.08 -17.33 0.48
N GLU A 36 4.23 -17.04 -0.81
CA GLU A 36 5.28 -16.16 -1.32
C GLU A 36 4.80 -14.71 -1.52
N ALA A 37 5.73 -13.77 -1.36
CA ALA A 37 5.50 -12.37 -1.68
C ALA A 37 5.78 -12.09 -3.17
N PRO A 38 5.07 -11.17 -3.83
CA PRO A 38 5.35 -10.74 -5.20
C PRO A 38 6.59 -9.84 -5.25
N GLN A 39 7.77 -10.43 -5.05
CA GLN A 39 9.03 -9.72 -4.79
C GLN A 39 9.36 -8.66 -5.84
N GLU A 40 9.54 -9.05 -7.11
CA GLU A 40 9.97 -8.13 -8.17
C GLU A 40 8.98 -6.98 -8.36
N LEU A 41 7.70 -7.33 -8.50
CA LEU A 41 6.63 -6.37 -8.72
C LEU A 41 6.41 -5.46 -7.51
N GLY A 42 6.43 -6.03 -6.31
CA GLY A 42 6.27 -5.33 -5.04
C GLY A 42 7.40 -4.34 -4.79
N HIS A 43 8.65 -4.71 -5.05
CA HIS A 43 9.80 -3.82 -4.94
C HIS A 43 9.71 -2.63 -5.90
N VAL A 44 9.33 -2.87 -7.15
CA VAL A 44 9.16 -1.78 -8.13
C VAL A 44 8.06 -0.82 -7.68
N LEU A 45 6.89 -1.33 -7.27
CA LEU A 45 5.78 -0.48 -6.82
C LEU A 45 6.12 0.29 -5.54
N ALA A 46 6.81 -0.34 -4.60
CA ALA A 46 7.29 0.33 -3.39
C ALA A 46 8.28 1.45 -3.71
N LEU A 47 9.24 1.21 -4.62
CA LEU A 47 10.19 2.23 -5.05
C LEU A 47 9.50 3.41 -5.76
N GLU A 48 8.62 3.13 -6.73
CA GLU A 48 7.84 4.16 -7.43
C GLU A 48 7.03 5.02 -6.45
N LEU A 49 6.37 4.37 -5.48
CA LEU A 49 5.59 5.07 -4.46
C LEU A 49 6.48 5.91 -3.55
N LEU A 50 7.62 5.37 -3.10
CA LEU A 50 8.57 6.08 -2.26
C LEU A 50 9.19 7.28 -2.98
N LEU A 51 9.46 7.18 -4.28
CA LEU A 51 9.90 8.33 -5.10
C LEU A 51 8.83 9.42 -5.15
N ARG A 52 7.55 9.07 -5.28
CA ARG A 52 6.45 10.06 -5.22
C ARG A 52 6.31 10.67 -3.82
N VAL A 53 6.45 9.88 -2.76
CA VAL A 53 6.43 10.40 -1.38
C VAL A 53 7.62 11.32 -1.16
N TRP A 54 8.82 10.96 -1.65
CA TRP A 54 10.00 11.81 -1.59
C TRP A 54 9.81 13.13 -2.34
N GLN A 55 9.25 13.12 -3.55
CA GLN A 55 8.94 14.35 -4.29
C GLN A 55 7.96 15.26 -3.54
N ARG A 56 6.97 14.69 -2.85
CA ARG A 56 6.06 15.46 -2.00
C ARG A 56 6.74 16.12 -0.79
N SER A 57 7.96 15.72 -0.45
CA SER A 57 8.72 16.38 0.62
C SER A 57 9.05 17.83 0.30
N ASP A 58 8.98 18.22 -0.99
CA ASP A 58 9.10 19.61 -1.43
C ASP A 58 7.92 20.48 -0.96
N GLU A 59 6.76 19.88 -0.67
CA GLU A 59 5.53 20.62 -0.33
C GLU A 59 5.27 20.71 1.19
N GLY A 60 6.11 20.09 2.04
CA GLY A 60 5.93 20.16 3.49
C GLY A 60 6.60 19.04 4.29
N VAL A 61 6.49 19.13 5.62
CA VAL A 61 7.05 18.13 6.54
C VAL A 61 6.29 16.82 6.41
N LEU A 62 7.00 15.74 6.09
CA LEU A 62 6.44 14.40 5.95
C LEU A 62 6.62 13.57 7.23
N LYS A 63 5.58 12.82 7.58
CA LYS A 63 5.59 11.85 8.68
C LYS A 63 4.79 10.60 8.31
N ARG A 64 5.22 9.45 8.81
CA ARG A 64 4.43 8.21 8.81
C ARG A 64 3.19 8.37 9.70
N ALA A 65 1.99 8.14 9.16
CA ALA A 65 0.74 8.30 9.91
C ALA A 65 0.33 7.07 10.73
N ALA A 66 0.88 5.89 10.41
CA ALA A 66 0.47 4.60 10.98
C ALA A 66 1.68 3.72 11.41
N GLY A 67 2.83 4.33 11.73
CA GLY A 67 4.02 3.58 12.12
C GLY A 67 4.46 2.55 11.08
N VAL A 68 4.55 1.27 11.47
CA VAL A 68 4.94 0.16 10.58
C VAL A 68 3.88 -0.15 9.51
N GLU A 69 2.61 0.18 9.75
CA GLU A 69 1.50 0.00 8.80
C GLU A 69 1.40 1.15 7.80
N SER A 70 2.37 2.06 7.79
CA SER A 70 2.36 3.23 6.90
C SER A 70 2.78 2.93 5.48
N LEU A 71 3.33 1.74 5.20
CA LEU A 71 3.73 1.34 3.86
C LEU A 71 3.32 -0.11 3.65
N LEU A 72 2.27 -0.29 2.87
CA LEU A 72 1.64 -1.59 2.63
C LEU A 72 1.64 -1.90 1.14
N LEU A 73 1.63 -3.19 0.85
CA LEU A 73 1.41 -3.78 -0.44
C LEU A 73 0.19 -4.68 -0.32
N VAL A 74 -0.82 -4.48 -1.15
CA VAL A 74 -2.07 -5.27 -1.10
C VAL A 74 -2.40 -5.82 -2.47
N GLU A 75 -2.91 -7.05 -2.46
CA GLU A 75 -3.38 -7.73 -3.65
C GLU A 75 -4.92 -7.76 -3.66
N LEU A 76 -5.56 -7.32 -4.74
CA LEU A 76 -7.01 -7.25 -4.84
C LEU A 76 -7.50 -7.55 -6.25
N SER A 77 -8.75 -8.00 -6.37
CA SER A 77 -9.44 -8.15 -7.65
C SER A 77 -9.62 -6.78 -8.33
N MET A 78 -9.59 -6.76 -9.66
CA MET A 78 -9.81 -5.55 -10.46
C MET A 78 -11.16 -4.88 -10.16
N GLU A 79 -12.19 -5.67 -9.83
CA GLU A 79 -13.54 -5.18 -9.50
C GLU A 79 -13.56 -4.25 -8.27
N ARG A 80 -12.57 -4.38 -7.37
CA ARG A 80 -12.49 -3.62 -6.11
C ARG A 80 -11.81 -2.25 -6.29
N LEU A 81 -11.10 -2.03 -7.39
CA LEU A 81 -10.31 -0.81 -7.60
C LEU A 81 -11.13 0.46 -7.86
N PRO A 82 -12.22 0.44 -8.64
CA PRO A 82 -12.91 1.67 -9.01
C PRO A 82 -13.70 2.31 -7.85
N GLU A 83 -14.19 1.50 -6.91
CA GLU A 83 -15.10 1.96 -5.85
C GLU A 83 -14.55 1.71 -4.45
N ASP A 84 -14.28 0.45 -4.10
CA ASP A 84 -13.94 0.07 -2.72
C ASP A 84 -12.67 0.79 -2.23
N LEU A 85 -11.57 0.73 -2.99
CA LEU A 85 -10.31 1.35 -2.58
C LEU A 85 -10.39 2.89 -2.46
N PRO A 86 -10.99 3.63 -3.43
CA PRO A 86 -11.27 5.07 -3.27
C PRO A 86 -12.13 5.39 -2.04
N ASN A 87 -13.16 4.59 -1.76
CA ASN A 87 -14.03 4.78 -0.60
C ASN A 87 -13.26 4.59 0.72
N LEU A 88 -12.43 3.55 0.83
CA LEU A 88 -11.57 3.32 2.00
C LEU A 88 -10.58 4.45 2.20
N LYS A 89 -9.96 4.93 1.12
CA LYS A 89 -9.06 6.08 1.15
C LYS A 89 -9.79 7.32 1.66
N ALA A 90 -10.95 7.66 1.10
CA ALA A 90 -11.72 8.82 1.52
C ALA A 90 -12.13 8.74 3.00
N ALA A 91 -12.59 7.57 3.45
CA ALA A 91 -12.93 7.33 4.84
C ALA A 91 -11.74 7.58 5.77
N TRP A 92 -10.56 7.02 5.47
CA TRP A 92 -9.38 7.20 6.29
C TRP A 92 -8.84 8.64 6.29
N LEU A 93 -8.89 9.35 5.14
CA LEU A 93 -8.50 10.76 5.10
C LEU A 93 -9.37 11.61 6.05
N ASN A 94 -10.67 11.31 6.13
CA ASN A 94 -11.61 12.02 6.99
C ASN A 94 -11.47 11.66 8.47
N THR A 95 -11.34 10.37 8.80
CA THR A 95 -11.37 9.91 10.21
C THR A 95 -9.98 9.79 10.83
N GLY A 96 -8.97 9.41 10.04
CA GLY A 96 -7.67 8.97 10.54
C GLY A 96 -7.68 7.63 11.26
N ASP A 97 -8.79 6.89 11.22
CA ASP A 97 -8.92 5.60 11.89
C ASP A 97 -8.20 4.50 11.11
N THR A 98 -6.92 4.30 11.43
CA THR A 98 -6.09 3.26 10.83
C THR A 98 -6.61 1.86 11.13
N ALA A 99 -7.18 1.60 12.32
CA ALA A 99 -7.68 0.27 12.66
C ALA A 99 -8.90 -0.10 11.79
N ALA A 100 -9.81 0.85 11.58
CA ALA A 100 -10.94 0.69 10.66
C ALA A 100 -10.47 0.48 9.20
N LEU A 101 -9.47 1.26 8.75
CA LEU A 101 -8.89 1.09 7.42
C LEU A 101 -8.28 -0.31 7.24
N MET A 102 -7.50 -0.80 8.20
CA MET A 102 -6.86 -2.13 8.13
C MET A 102 -7.89 -3.26 8.09
N LYS A 103 -8.94 -3.16 8.92
CA LYS A 103 -10.05 -4.12 8.91
C LYS A 103 -10.77 -4.13 7.55
N ALA A 104 -11.00 -2.96 6.98
CA ALA A 104 -11.70 -2.84 5.70
C ALA A 104 -10.84 -3.28 4.51
N LEU A 105 -9.53 -2.97 4.52
CA LEU A 105 -8.57 -3.48 3.53
C LEU A 105 -8.57 -5.01 3.54
N LYS A 106 -8.46 -5.63 4.71
CA LYS A 106 -8.50 -7.10 4.84
C LYS A 106 -9.79 -7.73 4.28
N ALA A 107 -10.91 -7.00 4.27
CA ALA A 107 -12.16 -7.50 3.72
C ALA A 107 -12.24 -7.48 2.18
N ILE A 108 -11.42 -6.64 1.53
CA ILE A 108 -11.46 -6.45 0.07
C ILE A 108 -10.19 -6.95 -0.64
N THR A 109 -9.13 -7.26 0.11
CA THR A 109 -7.85 -7.76 -0.43
C THR A 109 -7.70 -9.25 -0.21
N LEU A 110 -6.99 -9.91 -1.13
CA LEU A 110 -6.66 -11.33 -1.06
C LEU A 110 -5.49 -11.57 -0.11
N ARG A 111 -4.45 -10.73 -0.22
CA ARG A 111 -3.20 -10.82 0.54
C ARG A 111 -2.68 -9.42 0.83
N ALA A 112 -1.90 -9.28 1.90
CA ALA A 112 -1.21 -8.03 2.20
C ALA A 112 0.16 -8.24 2.82
N TRP A 113 1.06 -7.30 2.56
CA TRP A 113 2.41 -7.24 3.11
C TRP A 113 2.72 -5.85 3.63
N SER A 114 3.45 -5.77 4.75
CA SER A 114 4.14 -4.56 5.14
C SER A 114 5.49 -4.49 4.44
N VAL A 115 5.85 -3.30 3.96
CA VAL A 115 7.16 -3.06 3.31
C VAL A 115 8.07 -2.38 4.31
N SER A 116 9.25 -2.96 4.54
CA SER A 116 10.23 -2.40 5.47
C SER A 116 11.66 -2.65 4.99
N VAL A 117 12.59 -1.92 5.58
CA VAL A 117 14.02 -2.15 5.40
C VAL A 117 14.70 -1.94 6.75
N ALA A 118 15.63 -2.85 7.08
CA ALA A 118 16.49 -2.72 8.25
C ALA A 118 17.91 -2.35 7.81
N LYS A 119 18.69 -1.78 8.73
CA LYS A 119 20.09 -1.41 8.44
C LYS A 119 20.85 -2.64 7.94
N PHE A 120 21.50 -2.52 6.78
CA PHE A 120 22.25 -3.59 6.11
C PHE A 120 21.43 -4.81 5.68
N GLN A 121 20.11 -4.70 5.58
CA GLN A 121 19.24 -5.75 5.07
C GLN A 121 18.57 -5.29 3.76
N PRO A 122 18.20 -6.23 2.87
CA PRO A 122 17.37 -5.90 1.72
C PRO A 122 15.98 -5.41 2.15
N VAL A 123 15.21 -4.88 1.19
CA VAL A 123 13.78 -4.61 1.38
C VAL A 123 13.07 -5.93 1.67
N SER A 124 12.18 -5.90 2.66
CA SER A 124 11.39 -7.03 3.11
C SER A 124 9.91 -6.79 2.89
N LEU A 125 9.24 -7.79 2.33
CA LEU A 125 7.78 -7.88 2.22
C LEU A 125 7.28 -8.90 3.26
N THR A 126 6.83 -8.42 4.41
CA THR A 126 6.36 -9.29 5.50
C THR A 126 4.84 -9.46 5.43
N PRO A 127 4.30 -10.68 5.35
CA PRO A 127 2.86 -10.92 5.33
C PRO A 127 2.15 -10.28 6.53
N VAL A 128 0.98 -9.70 6.30
CA VAL A 128 0.10 -9.14 7.33
C VAL A 128 -1.15 -10.01 7.53
N TRP A 129 -1.69 -10.55 6.44
CA TRP A 129 -2.72 -11.60 6.42
C TRP A 129 -2.67 -12.39 5.11
#